data_AF-A0A424Y917-F1
#
_entry.id   AF-A0A424Y917-F1
#
_cell.length_a   1.000
_cell.length_b   1.000
_cell.length_c   1.000
_cell.angle_alpha   90.00
_cell.angle_beta   90.00
_cell.angle_gamma   90.00
#
_symmetry.space_group_name_H-M   'P 1'
#
loop_
_entity.id
_entity.type
_entity.pdbx_description
1 polymer ?
#
loop_
_entity_poly.entity_id
_entity_poly.type
_entity_poly.pdbx_seq_one_letter_code
_entity_poly.pdbx_strand_id
1 'polypeptide(L)'
;MHELHRDNLNSGYQLPLYYGDDRLILMLRDPYWLFSYWELTGKTLNYYRQKFHHFGWDGSIPMMRVYRFPVQLSALEQPEITFDVELEHRADNWYINVGIPHRTYYVELGRKLPGGEFIPILRSNPVTTPRDSISDIIDEEWRLFDLQQKIYRRMALYHLSSEELIQRGMNPEELKSTCKDEHFLKIIS
;
A
#
# COMPACT_ATOMS: atom_id res chain seq x y z
N MET A 1 36.60 -29.81 -4.88
CA MET A 1 35.89 -28.68 -5.52
C MET A 1 34.45 -29.12 -5.71
N HIS A 2 33.53 -28.61 -4.89
CA HIS A 2 32.11 -28.89 -5.01
C HIS A 2 31.50 -27.67 -5.69
N GLU A 3 31.09 -27.83 -6.95
CA GLU A 3 30.39 -26.78 -7.68
C GLU A 3 29.00 -26.60 -7.08
N LEU A 4 28.71 -25.39 -6.60
CA LEU A 4 27.39 -25.00 -6.15
C LEU A 4 26.49 -24.87 -7.38
N HIS A 5 25.63 -25.86 -7.61
CA HIS A 5 24.57 -25.81 -8.62
C HIS A 5 23.64 -24.63 -8.28
N ARG A 6 23.63 -23.61 -9.13
CA ARG A 6 22.78 -22.40 -9.03
C ARG A 6 21.34 -22.64 -9.51
N ASP A 7 20.78 -23.82 -9.25
CA ASP A 7 19.46 -24.19 -9.77
C ASP A 7 18.45 -24.38 -8.64
N ASN A 8 18.11 -23.30 -7.90
CA ASN A 8 16.90 -23.30 -7.09
C ASN A 8 16.43 -21.92 -6.62
N LEU A 9 16.25 -20.98 -7.56
CA LEU A 9 15.53 -19.72 -7.28
C LEU A 9 14.14 -19.65 -7.95
N ASN A 10 13.71 -20.73 -8.60
CA ASN A 10 12.45 -20.80 -9.33
C ASN A 10 11.72 -22.12 -9.03
N SER A 11 11.33 -22.36 -7.78
CA SER A 11 10.31 -23.40 -7.49
C SER A 11 8.90 -22.94 -7.88
N GLY A 12 8.79 -22.08 -8.92
CA GLY A 12 7.70 -21.15 -9.19
C GLY A 12 6.33 -21.78 -9.07
N TYR A 13 5.69 -21.59 -7.92
CA TYR A 13 4.26 -21.80 -7.78
C TYR A 13 3.57 -20.79 -8.71
N GLN A 14 2.98 -21.27 -9.80
CA GLN A 14 2.11 -20.45 -10.62
C GLN A 14 0.85 -20.14 -9.80
N LEU A 15 0.62 -18.87 -9.53
CA LEU A 15 -0.61 -18.44 -8.86
C LEU A 15 -1.80 -18.78 -9.77
N PRO A 16 -2.90 -19.31 -9.21
CA PRO A 16 -4.09 -19.56 -9.99
C PRO A 16 -4.64 -18.25 -10.54
N LEU A 17 -5.22 -18.31 -11.74
CA LEU A 17 -5.84 -17.15 -12.39
C LEU A 17 -7.08 -16.66 -11.62
N TYR A 18 -7.81 -17.58 -10.97
CA TYR A 18 -9.03 -17.32 -10.22
C TYR A 18 -9.02 -18.15 -8.93
N TYR A 19 -9.51 -17.58 -7.83
CA TYR A 19 -9.50 -18.21 -6.51
C TYR A 19 -10.84 -18.86 -6.14
N GLY A 20 -11.88 -18.66 -6.95
CA GLY A 20 -13.23 -19.20 -6.76
C GLY A 20 -14.07 -18.41 -5.75
N ASP A 21 -13.66 -17.19 -5.40
CA ASP A 21 -14.31 -16.38 -4.36
C ASP A 21 -14.84 -15.07 -4.94
N ASP A 22 -16.04 -14.67 -4.51
CA ASP A 22 -16.60 -13.37 -4.87
C ASP A 22 -15.83 -12.27 -4.15
N ARG A 23 -15.08 -11.46 -4.88
CA ARG A 23 -14.22 -10.44 -4.29
C ARG A 23 -14.12 -9.21 -5.18
N LEU A 24 -14.14 -8.03 -4.55
CA LEU A 24 -13.85 -6.75 -5.20
C LEU A 24 -12.86 -6.00 -4.33
N ILE A 25 -11.67 -5.74 -4.87
CA ILE A 25 -10.61 -5.00 -4.18
C ILE A 25 -10.34 -3.71 -4.92
N LEU A 26 -10.19 -2.64 -4.14
CA LEU A 26 -9.79 -1.32 -4.61
C LEU A 26 -8.41 -0.99 -4.04
N MET A 27 -7.52 -0.49 -4.89
CA MET A 27 -6.14 -0.15 -4.56
C MET A 27 -5.78 1.23 -5.09
N LEU A 28 -4.87 1.91 -4.38
CA LEU A 28 -4.27 3.16 -4.83
C LEU A 28 -3.23 2.88 -5.90
N ARG A 29 -3.23 3.70 -6.95
CA ARG A 29 -2.10 3.79 -7.87
C ARG A 29 -1.32 5.08 -7.63
N ASP A 30 -2.01 6.21 -7.62
CA ASP A 30 -1.46 7.55 -7.40
C ASP A 30 -2.57 8.48 -6.84
N PRO A 31 -2.32 9.78 -6.57
CA PRO A 31 -3.34 10.67 -6.01
C PRO A 31 -4.63 10.79 -6.85
N TYR A 32 -4.59 10.49 -8.16
CA TYR A 32 -5.70 10.68 -9.09
C TYR A 32 -6.20 9.37 -9.71
N TRP A 33 -5.48 8.26 -9.55
CA TRP A 33 -5.84 6.96 -10.11
C TRP A 33 -6.00 5.89 -9.05
N LEU A 34 -7.09 5.14 -9.20
CA LEU A 34 -7.34 3.90 -8.48
C LEU A 34 -7.26 2.73 -9.45
N PHE A 35 -6.93 1.57 -8.91
CA PHE A 35 -7.00 0.29 -9.60
C PHE A 35 -7.96 -0.62 -8.87
N SER A 36 -8.88 -1.23 -9.61
CA SER A 36 -9.80 -2.23 -9.08
C SER A 36 -9.58 -3.57 -9.77
N TYR A 37 -9.70 -4.63 -8.98
CA TYR A 37 -9.75 -6.01 -9.46
C TYR A 37 -10.90 -6.72 -8.79
N TRP A 38 -11.58 -7.61 -9.52
CA TRP A 38 -12.65 -8.39 -8.99
C TRP A 38 -12.73 -9.79 -9.57
N GLU A 39 -13.34 -10.65 -8.79
CA GLU A 39 -13.73 -11.99 -9.19
C GLU A 39 -15.19 -12.21 -8.80
N LEU A 40 -15.96 -12.77 -9.72
CA LEU A 40 -17.37 -13.12 -9.51
C LEU A 40 -17.58 -14.57 -9.90
N THR A 41 -18.01 -15.36 -8.93
CA THR A 41 -18.34 -16.76 -9.13
C THR A 41 -19.62 -16.90 -9.97
N GLY A 42 -19.66 -17.96 -10.78
CA GLY A 42 -20.86 -18.31 -11.54
C GLY A 42 -22.08 -18.54 -10.64
N LYS A 43 -21.87 -19.01 -9.40
CA LYS A 43 -22.93 -19.20 -8.40
C LYS A 43 -23.64 -17.88 -8.07
N THR A 44 -22.88 -16.83 -7.77
CA THR A 44 -23.43 -15.52 -7.42
C THR A 44 -24.05 -14.85 -8.64
N LEU A 45 -23.42 -14.93 -9.81
CA LEU A 45 -24.02 -14.44 -11.05
C LEU A 45 -25.36 -15.13 -11.36
N ASN A 46 -25.47 -16.44 -11.15
CA ASN A 46 -26.71 -17.19 -11.37
C ASN A 46 -27.80 -16.80 -10.36
N TYR A 47 -27.44 -16.58 -9.10
CA TYR A 47 -28.37 -16.08 -8.09
C TYR A 47 -29.00 -14.74 -8.51
N TYR A 48 -28.18 -13.76 -8.92
CA TYR A 48 -28.68 -12.47 -9.37
C TYR A 48 -29.44 -12.56 -10.68
N ARG A 49 -28.98 -13.39 -11.64
CA ARG A 49 -29.70 -13.64 -12.90
C ARG A 49 -31.12 -14.13 -12.63
N GLN A 50 -31.30 -15.12 -11.75
CA GLN A 50 -32.62 -15.65 -11.41
C GLN A 50 -33.48 -14.60 -10.69
N LYS A 51 -32.90 -13.88 -9.72
CA LYS A 51 -33.59 -12.85 -8.94
C LYS A 51 -34.10 -11.70 -9.80
N PHE A 52 -33.33 -11.28 -10.81
CA PHE A 52 -33.63 -10.13 -11.66
C PHE A 52 -34.02 -10.51 -13.10
N HIS A 53 -34.32 -11.78 -13.37
CA HIS A 53 -34.65 -12.27 -14.71
C HIS A 53 -35.79 -11.47 -15.35
N HIS A 54 -36.90 -11.31 -14.61
CA HIS A 54 -38.08 -10.56 -15.08
C HIS A 54 -37.84 -9.06 -15.27
N PHE A 55 -36.73 -8.53 -14.76
CA PHE A 55 -36.34 -7.12 -14.91
C PHE A 55 -35.32 -6.91 -16.05
N GLY A 56 -35.09 -7.93 -16.89
CA GLY A 56 -34.23 -7.81 -18.06
C GLY A 56 -32.74 -7.94 -17.75
N TRP A 57 -32.37 -8.77 -16.78
CA TRP A 57 -30.96 -9.03 -16.43
C TRP A 57 -30.08 -9.37 -17.63
N ASP A 58 -30.59 -10.12 -18.61
CA ASP A 58 -29.80 -10.53 -19.77
C ASP A 58 -29.40 -9.36 -20.68
N GLY A 59 -30.20 -8.28 -20.69
CA GLY A 59 -29.91 -7.03 -21.41
C GLY A 59 -29.26 -5.95 -20.54
N SER A 60 -28.89 -6.27 -19.29
CA SER A 60 -28.25 -5.31 -18.39
C SER A 60 -26.79 -5.06 -18.75
N ILE A 61 -26.27 -3.89 -18.38
CA ILE A 61 -24.91 -3.45 -18.70
C ILE A 61 -24.05 -3.56 -17.44
N PRO A 62 -22.88 -4.23 -17.46
CA PRO A 62 -21.97 -4.27 -16.32
C PRO A 62 -21.40 -2.88 -16.05
N MET A 63 -21.42 -2.47 -14.78
CA MET A 63 -20.95 -1.15 -14.37
C MET A 63 -20.23 -1.21 -13.02
N MET A 64 -19.31 -0.29 -12.83
CA MET A 64 -18.70 0.02 -11.55
C MET A 64 -19.17 1.39 -11.08
N ARG A 65 -19.82 1.45 -9.93
CA ARG A 65 -20.23 2.70 -9.31
C ARG A 65 -19.18 3.13 -8.32
N VAL A 66 -18.69 4.35 -8.47
CA VAL A 66 -17.64 4.95 -7.64
C VAL A 66 -18.27 5.93 -6.68
N TYR A 67 -17.95 5.78 -5.40
CA TYR A 67 -18.42 6.65 -4.33
C TYR A 67 -17.25 7.43 -3.75
N ARG A 68 -17.40 8.76 -3.64
CA ARG A 68 -16.37 9.66 -3.08
C ARG A 68 -16.83 10.27 -1.77
N PHE A 69 -15.92 10.33 -0.80
CA PHE A 69 -16.11 10.87 0.53
C PHE A 69 -14.93 11.76 0.95
N PRO A 70 -15.12 12.63 1.94
CA PRO A 70 -14.01 13.32 2.61
C PRO A 70 -13.01 12.34 3.25
N VAL A 71 -11.86 12.85 3.71
CA VAL A 71 -10.72 12.08 4.23
C VAL A 71 -10.95 11.54 5.65
N GLN A 72 -12.18 11.20 6.00
CA GLN A 72 -12.52 10.41 7.18
C GLN A 72 -13.91 9.86 6.93
N LEU A 73 -14.03 8.62 6.44
CA LEU A 73 -15.34 8.01 6.21
C LEU A 73 -16.01 7.73 7.56
N SER A 74 -17.02 8.52 7.94
CA SER A 74 -17.92 8.15 9.03
C SER A 74 -19.08 7.29 8.53
N ALA A 75 -19.60 6.39 9.36
CA ALA A 75 -20.65 5.43 8.96
C ALA A 75 -21.97 6.10 8.53
N LEU A 76 -22.17 7.38 8.85
CA LEU A 76 -23.38 8.15 8.58
C LEU A 76 -23.22 9.12 7.41
N GLU A 77 -22.02 9.24 6.83
CA GLU A 77 -21.76 10.17 5.75
C GLU A 77 -22.35 9.69 4.42
N GLN A 78 -22.99 10.62 3.73
CA GLN A 78 -23.40 10.44 2.33
C GLN A 78 -22.20 10.75 1.41
N PRO A 79 -22.11 10.08 0.25
CA PRO A 79 -21.06 10.36 -0.71
C PRO A 79 -21.20 11.81 -1.22
N GLU A 80 -20.08 12.52 -1.32
CA GLU A 80 -20.01 13.83 -1.96
C GLU A 80 -20.41 13.74 -3.43
N ILE A 81 -19.93 12.69 -4.10
CA ILE A 81 -20.18 12.39 -5.51
C ILE A 81 -20.33 10.89 -5.67
N THR A 82 -21.24 10.50 -6.56
CA THR A 82 -21.36 9.15 -7.09
C THR A 82 -21.36 9.23 -8.61
N PHE A 83 -20.57 8.39 -9.27
CA PHE A 83 -20.56 8.28 -10.73
C PHE A 83 -20.35 6.84 -11.18
N ASP A 84 -20.82 6.54 -12.39
CA ASP A 84 -20.79 5.18 -12.95
C ASP A 84 -19.75 5.09 -14.06
N VAL A 85 -19.02 3.98 -14.08
CA VAL A 85 -18.09 3.58 -15.13
C VAL A 85 -18.66 2.33 -15.78
N GLU A 86 -18.98 2.43 -17.08
CA GLU A 86 -19.36 1.26 -17.86
C GLU A 86 -18.14 0.35 -18.06
N LEU A 87 -18.35 -0.95 -17.86
CA LEU A 87 -17.30 -1.94 -17.96
C LEU A 87 -17.49 -2.79 -19.22
N GLU A 88 -16.41 -3.34 -19.73
CA GLU A 88 -16.52 -4.42 -20.71
C GLU A 88 -17.01 -5.71 -20.04
N HIS A 89 -17.83 -6.50 -20.75
CA HIS A 89 -18.43 -7.73 -20.22
C HIS A 89 -17.45 -8.77 -19.69
N ARG A 90 -16.20 -8.76 -20.17
CA ARG A 90 -15.16 -9.73 -19.80
C ARG A 90 -14.07 -9.12 -18.91
N ALA A 91 -14.20 -7.85 -18.52
CA ALA A 91 -13.24 -7.22 -17.63
C ALA A 91 -13.33 -7.85 -16.23
N ASP A 92 -12.17 -8.11 -15.65
CA ASP A 92 -11.96 -8.52 -14.25
C ASP A 92 -11.14 -7.48 -13.47
N ASN A 93 -10.70 -6.41 -14.13
CA ASN A 93 -9.99 -5.29 -13.53
C ASN A 93 -10.25 -3.98 -14.29
N TRP A 94 -9.98 -2.85 -13.64
CA TRP A 94 -10.11 -1.54 -14.26
C TRP A 94 -9.24 -0.47 -13.60
N TYR A 95 -8.86 0.54 -14.37
CA TYR A 95 -8.24 1.78 -13.87
C TYR A 95 -9.27 2.90 -13.83
N ILE A 96 -9.38 3.56 -12.69
CA ILE A 96 -10.38 4.59 -12.43
C ILE A 96 -9.67 5.90 -12.18
N ASN A 97 -9.92 6.90 -13.03
CA ASN A 97 -9.49 8.27 -12.77
C ASN A 97 -10.51 8.94 -11.85
N VAL A 98 -10.08 9.33 -10.65
CA VAL A 98 -10.94 9.98 -9.65
C VAL A 98 -10.83 11.51 -9.67
N GLY A 99 -9.81 12.05 -10.34
CA GLY A 99 -9.61 13.48 -10.60
C GLY A 99 -9.30 14.36 -9.39
N ILE A 100 -9.68 13.96 -8.17
CA ILE A 100 -9.49 14.73 -6.95
C ILE A 100 -8.68 13.90 -5.93
N PRO A 101 -7.50 14.39 -5.51
CA PRO A 101 -6.67 13.75 -4.50
C PRO A 101 -7.19 14.05 -3.10
N HIS A 102 -6.59 13.45 -2.09
CA HIS A 102 -6.98 13.62 -0.70
C HIS A 102 -8.49 13.43 -0.49
N ARG A 103 -8.98 12.26 -0.92
CA ARG A 103 -10.36 11.82 -0.80
C ARG A 103 -10.43 10.31 -0.54
N THR A 104 -11.48 9.88 0.14
CA THR A 104 -11.76 8.46 0.38
C THR A 104 -12.76 7.94 -0.65
N TYR A 105 -12.50 6.75 -1.17
CA TYR A 105 -13.29 6.11 -2.21
C TYR A 105 -13.61 4.67 -1.81
N TYR A 106 -14.80 4.20 -2.18
CA TYR A 106 -15.05 2.78 -2.39
C TYR A 106 -15.83 2.61 -3.68
N VAL A 107 -15.85 1.40 -4.20
CA VAL A 107 -16.57 1.07 -5.43
C VAL A 107 -17.53 -0.08 -5.20
N GLU A 108 -18.62 -0.07 -5.96
CA GLU A 108 -19.52 -1.21 -6.08
C GLU A 108 -19.50 -1.73 -7.51
N LEU A 109 -19.33 -3.03 -7.65
CA LEU A 109 -19.46 -3.74 -8.91
C LEU A 109 -20.90 -4.21 -9.03
N GLY A 110 -21.54 -3.92 -10.17
CA GLY A 110 -22.94 -4.24 -10.38
C GLY A 110 -23.34 -4.24 -11.85
N ARG A 111 -24.64 -4.21 -12.08
CA ARG A 111 -25.23 -4.13 -13.42
C ARG A 111 -26.35 -3.12 -13.45
N LYS A 112 -26.42 -2.34 -14.52
CA LYS A 112 -27.52 -1.44 -14.80
C LYS A 112 -28.57 -2.15 -15.65
N LEU A 113 -29.76 -2.34 -15.10
CA LEU A 113 -30.89 -2.96 -15.78
C LEU A 113 -31.40 -2.04 -16.91
N PRO A 114 -32.13 -2.59 -17.90
CA PRO A 114 -32.77 -1.79 -18.95
C PRO A 114 -33.72 -0.70 -18.41
N GLY A 115 -34.30 -0.91 -17.22
CA GLY A 115 -35.11 0.10 -16.52
C GLY A 115 -34.30 1.27 -15.92
N GLY A 116 -32.97 1.26 -16.04
CA GLY A 116 -32.08 2.31 -15.54
C GLY A 116 -31.59 2.11 -14.10
N GLU A 117 -32.17 1.16 -13.37
CA GLU A 117 -31.78 0.82 -12.01
C GLU A 117 -30.42 0.11 -11.98
N PHE A 118 -29.54 0.53 -11.05
CA PHE A 118 -28.26 -0.12 -10.81
C PHE A 118 -28.39 -1.12 -9.66
N ILE A 119 -28.01 -2.37 -9.93
CA ILE A 119 -28.02 -3.47 -8.98
C ILE A 119 -26.58 -3.76 -8.53
N PRO A 120 -26.19 -3.38 -7.29
CA PRO A 120 -24.88 -3.72 -6.75
C PRO A 120 -24.80 -5.22 -6.42
N ILE A 121 -23.64 -5.80 -6.68
CA ILE A 121 -23.34 -7.22 -6.44
C ILE A 121 -22.23 -7.34 -5.38
N LEU A 122 -21.13 -6.62 -5.56
CA LEU A 122 -19.99 -6.59 -4.64
C LEU A 122 -19.62 -5.16 -4.27
N ARG A 123 -19.07 -4.99 -3.07
CA ARG A 123 -18.54 -3.72 -2.56
C ARG A 123 -17.07 -3.90 -2.18
N SER A 124 -16.24 -2.90 -2.50
CA SER A 124 -14.81 -2.91 -2.17
C SER A 124 -14.52 -2.49 -0.72
N ASN A 125 -13.27 -2.67 -0.31
CA ASN A 125 -12.71 -1.90 0.79
C ASN A 125 -12.68 -0.39 0.46
N PRO A 126 -12.79 0.50 1.47
CA PRO A 126 -12.52 1.91 1.29
C PRO A 126 -11.02 2.16 1.16
N VAL A 127 -10.67 3.21 0.43
CA VAL A 127 -9.30 3.61 0.12
C VAL A 127 -9.18 5.12 0.12
N THR A 128 -8.18 5.67 0.81
CA THR A 128 -7.95 7.12 0.87
C THR A 128 -6.74 7.51 0.02
N THR A 129 -6.97 8.35 -0.98
CA THR A 129 -5.89 8.90 -1.83
C THR A 129 -4.99 9.85 -1.05
N PRO A 130 -3.67 9.84 -1.31
CA PRO A 130 -2.75 10.79 -0.71
C PRO A 130 -3.03 12.22 -1.23
N ARG A 131 -2.43 13.21 -0.55
CA ARG A 131 -2.35 14.58 -1.08
C ARG A 131 -1.40 14.62 -2.28
N ASP A 132 -1.67 15.52 -3.22
CA ASP A 132 -0.79 15.87 -4.35
C ASP A 132 0.16 17.04 -4.02
N SER A 133 -0.02 17.67 -2.86
CA SER A 133 0.84 18.71 -2.34
C SER A 133 1.95 18.17 -1.44
N ILE A 134 3.05 18.91 -1.34
CA ILE A 134 4.08 18.69 -0.32
C ILE A 134 3.43 18.84 1.07
N SER A 135 3.89 18.05 2.04
CA SER A 135 3.48 18.20 3.43
C SER A 135 3.91 19.57 3.95
N ASP A 136 2.99 20.35 4.52
CA ASP A 136 3.32 21.60 5.22
C ASP A 136 4.18 21.36 6.47
N ILE A 137 4.19 20.12 6.96
CA ILE A 137 5.11 19.67 8.00
C ILE A 137 6.47 19.41 7.34
N ILE A 138 7.30 20.45 7.32
CA ILE A 138 8.74 20.31 7.15
C ILE A 138 9.25 19.79 8.50
N ASP A 139 9.27 18.47 8.68
CA ASP A 139 10.01 17.88 9.79
C ASP A 139 11.50 18.15 9.53
N GLU A 140 12.01 19.28 10.02
CA GLU A 140 13.45 19.52 10.15
C GLU A 140 14.09 18.58 11.19
N GLU A 141 13.32 17.69 11.80
CA GLU A 141 13.82 16.60 12.64
C GLU A 141 14.33 15.40 11.84
N TRP A 142 15.19 15.65 10.86
CA TRP A 142 16.33 14.73 10.67
C TRP A 142 17.34 14.98 11.80
N ARG A 143 16.88 14.93 13.07
CA ARG A 143 17.80 14.88 14.20
C ARG A 143 18.55 13.57 14.05
N LEU A 144 19.75 13.66 13.51
CA LEU A 144 20.75 12.59 13.52
C LEU A 144 20.77 12.03 14.95
N PHE A 145 20.15 10.87 15.14
CA PHE A 145 19.99 10.23 16.43
C PHE A 145 21.37 10.16 17.11
N ASP A 146 21.40 10.25 18.44
CA ASP A 146 22.61 10.17 19.30
C ASP A 146 23.60 9.05 18.89
N LEU A 147 23.08 7.98 18.26
CA LEU A 147 23.85 6.90 17.65
C LEU A 147 24.78 7.35 16.50
N GLN A 148 24.36 8.24 15.60
CA GLN A 148 25.20 8.75 14.52
C GLN A 148 26.32 9.64 15.07
N GLN A 149 26.05 10.52 16.04
CA GLN A 149 27.13 11.28 16.69
C GLN A 149 28.14 10.36 17.39
N LYS A 150 27.67 9.30 18.06
CA LYS A 150 28.54 8.27 18.63
C LYS A 150 29.35 7.55 17.57
N ILE A 151 28.76 7.20 16.42
CA ILE A 151 29.45 6.55 15.31
C ILE A 151 30.48 7.50 14.68
N TYR A 152 30.13 8.75 14.38
CA TYR A 152 31.07 9.74 13.85
C TYR A 152 32.22 10.02 14.80
N ARG A 153 31.93 10.14 16.11
CA ARG A 153 32.96 10.28 17.15
C ARG A 153 33.85 9.05 17.21
N ARG A 154 33.30 7.83 17.09
CA ARG A 154 34.12 6.61 16.99
C ARG A 154 34.98 6.62 15.73
N MET A 155 34.41 6.88 14.55
CA MET A 155 35.11 6.97 13.25
C MET A 155 36.27 7.97 13.27
N ALA A 156 36.07 9.14 13.87
CA ALA A 156 37.11 10.16 14.00
C ALA A 156 38.23 9.80 14.99
N LEU A 157 38.03 8.82 15.88
CA LEU A 157 39.00 8.41 16.89
C LEU A 157 39.67 7.07 16.58
N TYR A 158 39.15 6.25 15.64
CA TYR A 158 39.74 4.94 15.29
C TYR A 158 41.17 5.03 14.75
N HIS A 159 41.61 6.19 14.26
CA HIS A 159 42.99 6.38 13.77
C HIS A 159 43.96 6.84 14.87
N LEU A 160 43.48 7.16 16.07
CA LEU A 160 44.31 7.70 17.15
C LEU A 160 44.76 6.58 18.09
N SER A 161 46.01 6.66 18.53
CA SER A 161 46.50 5.82 19.62
C SER A 161 46.04 6.35 20.99
N SER A 162 46.06 5.50 22.02
CA SER A 162 45.77 5.89 23.42
C SER A 162 46.54 7.12 23.89
N GLU A 163 47.80 7.24 23.48
CA GLU A 163 48.68 8.34 23.85
C GLU A 163 48.23 9.67 23.22
N GLU A 164 47.80 9.65 21.97
CA GLU A 164 47.29 10.83 21.26
C GLU A 164 45.92 11.29 21.80
N LEU A 165 45.10 10.37 22.32
CA LEU A 165 43.82 10.69 22.96
C LEU A 165 44.02 11.45 24.29
N ILE A 166 45.00 11.03 25.09
CA ILE A 166 45.34 11.66 26.38
C ILE A 166 45.92 13.06 26.16
N GLN A 167 46.78 13.24 25.16
CA GLN A 167 47.33 14.57 24.81
C GLN A 167 46.24 15.57 24.38
N ARG A 168 45.13 15.07 23.81
CA ARG A 168 43.95 15.88 23.48
C ARG A 168 42.98 16.08 24.65
N GLY A 169 43.34 15.64 25.85
CA GLY A 169 42.55 15.81 27.08
C GLY A 169 41.32 14.90 27.17
N MET A 170 41.24 13.83 26.37
CA MET A 170 40.12 12.88 26.40
C MET A 170 40.44 11.72 27.36
N ASN A 171 39.53 11.44 28.32
CA ASN A 171 39.73 10.38 29.31
C ASN A 171 39.43 8.99 28.72
N PRO A 172 40.42 8.09 28.61
CA PRO A 172 40.24 6.75 28.06
C PRO A 172 39.22 5.90 28.82
N GLU A 173 39.16 6.04 30.15
CA GLU A 173 38.31 5.21 31.02
C GLU A 173 36.82 5.54 30.89
N GLU A 174 36.47 6.80 30.60
CA GLU A 174 35.08 7.20 30.32
C GLU A 174 34.60 6.65 28.95
N LEU A 175 35.49 6.59 27.95
CA LEU A 175 35.21 6.03 26.63
C LEU A 175 35.04 4.50 26.67
N LYS A 176 35.77 3.81 27.56
CA LYS A 176 35.60 2.36 27.79
C LYS A 176 34.23 2.04 28.39
N SER A 177 33.73 2.85 29.32
CA SER A 177 32.42 2.63 29.95
C SER A 177 31.21 2.75 28.99
N THR A 178 31.39 3.48 27.88
CA THR A 178 30.35 3.70 26.85
C THR A 178 30.49 2.78 25.64
N CYS A 179 31.53 1.93 25.58
CA CYS A 179 31.84 1.09 24.43
C CYS A 179 31.86 -0.41 24.78
N LYS A 180 30.95 -1.20 24.18
CA LYS A 180 30.89 -2.67 24.34
C LYS A 180 31.72 -3.43 23.30
N ASP A 181 32.43 -2.74 22.40
CA ASP A 181 33.19 -3.37 21.33
C ASP A 181 34.61 -3.74 21.81
N GLU A 182 34.88 -5.04 21.99
CA GLU A 182 36.17 -5.54 22.48
C GLU A 182 37.37 -5.14 21.62
N HIS A 183 37.17 -4.94 20.32
CA HIS A 183 38.23 -4.55 19.39
C HIS A 183 38.68 -3.10 19.57
N PHE A 184 37.76 -2.21 19.99
CA PHE A 184 38.06 -0.81 20.28
C PHE A 184 38.68 -0.67 21.68
N LEU A 185 38.26 -1.50 22.64
CA LEU A 185 38.85 -1.55 23.98
C LEU A 185 40.34 -1.92 23.97
N LYS A 186 40.78 -2.77 23.02
CA LYS A 186 42.20 -3.10 22.81
C LYS A 186 43.04 -1.96 22.22
N ILE A 187 42.41 -1.03 21.51
CA ILE A 187 43.12 0.12 20.91
C ILE A 187 43.38 1.20 21.98
N ILE A 188 42.53 1.26 23.01
CA ILE A 188 42.55 2.28 24.06
C ILE A 188 43.20 1.77 25.38
N SER A 189 43.68 0.53 25.43
CA SER A 189 44.45 -0.04 26.56
C SER A 189 45.94 0.19 26.36
#